data_AF-A0A315FY88-F1
#
_entry.id   AF-A0A315FY88-F1
#
_cell.length_a   1.000
_cell.length_b   1.000
_cell.length_c   1.000
_cell.angle_alpha   90.00
_cell.angle_beta   90.00
_cell.angle_gamma   90.00
#
_symmetry.space_group_name_H-M   'P 1'
#
loop_
_entity.id
_entity.type
_entity.pdbx_description
1 polymer ?
#
loop_
_entity_poly.entity_id
_entity_poly.type
_entity_poly.pdbx_seq_one_letter_code
_entity_poly.pdbx_strand_id
1 'polypeptide(L)'
;MQIQNSLSAVENWREFHKSTDGKRLFPGLESLRWFIRENRDSLIQAGALLKIRGQWHLVRPEFDDAVIRTLREKALTYLPH
;
A
#
# COMPACT_ATOMS: atom_id res chain seq x y z
N MET A 1 -28.49 -2.96 3.65
CA MET A 1 -27.52 -2.31 2.75
C MET A 1 -26.84 -1.18 3.51
N GLN A 2 -25.68 -1.43 4.12
CA GLN A 2 -24.90 -0.36 4.75
C GLN A 2 -24.09 0.34 3.66
N ILE A 3 -24.35 1.62 3.47
CA ILE A 3 -23.53 2.53 2.68
C ILE A 3 -22.19 2.61 3.41
N GLN A 4 -21.22 1.81 2.98
CA GLN A 4 -19.87 1.88 3.53
C GLN A 4 -19.30 3.23 3.16
N ASN A 5 -18.91 3.97 4.19
CA ASN A 5 -18.41 5.32 4.09
C ASN A 5 -17.05 5.29 3.36
N SER A 6 -17.05 5.46 2.04
CA SER A 6 -15.88 5.29 1.17
C SER A 6 -14.69 6.23 1.45
N LEU A 7 -14.83 7.14 2.42
CA LEU A 7 -13.78 8.05 2.89
C LEU A 7 -13.03 7.52 4.13
N SER A 8 -13.53 6.45 4.79
CA SER A 8 -12.88 5.82 5.95
C SER A 8 -11.67 4.95 5.58
N ALA A 9 -11.38 4.78 4.29
CA ALA A 9 -10.33 3.88 3.81
C ALA A 9 -9.01 4.59 3.47
N VAL A 10 -8.95 5.91 3.72
CA VAL A 10 -7.78 6.75 3.47
C VAL A 10 -7.00 6.88 4.77
N GLU A 11 -5.99 6.03 4.94
CA GLU A 11 -5.22 5.94 6.18
C GLU A 11 -3.81 6.50 6.00
N ASN A 12 -3.24 7.03 7.08
CA ASN A 12 -1.85 7.42 7.10
C ASN A 12 -0.96 6.16 7.08
N TRP A 13 0.16 6.16 6.35
CA TRP A 13 1.10 5.02 6.33
C TRP A 13 1.58 4.57 7.73
N ARG A 14 1.57 5.47 8.72
CA ARG A 14 1.92 5.20 10.12
C ARG A 14 0.81 4.43 10.84
N GLU A 15 -0.44 4.71 10.49
CA GLU A 15 -1.61 4.00 11.01
C GLU A 15 -1.70 2.62 10.37
N PHE A 16 -1.48 2.53 9.06
CA PHE A 16 -1.36 1.25 8.36
C PHE A 16 -0.32 0.33 9.01
N HIS A 17 0.90 0.84 9.28
CA HIS A 17 1.93 0.03 9.95
C HIS A 17 1.59 -0.29 11.43
N LYS A 18 0.68 0.45 12.08
CA LYS A 18 0.20 0.07 13.42
C LYS A 18 -0.80 -1.08 13.37
N SER A 19 -1.55 -1.20 12.28
CA SER A 19 -2.47 -2.31 12.04
C SER A 19 -1.75 -3.65 11.90
N THR A 20 -2.42 -4.73 12.30
CA THR A 20 -1.87 -6.09 12.30
C THR A 20 -1.39 -6.52 10.90
N ASP A 21 -2.14 -6.20 9.86
CA ASP A 21 -1.78 -6.46 8.47
C ASP A 21 -0.52 -5.71 8.03
N GLY A 22 -0.42 -4.42 8.36
CA GLY A 22 0.75 -3.61 7.98
C GLY A 22 2.04 -4.11 8.61
N LYS A 23 2.01 -4.54 9.89
CA LYS A 23 3.16 -5.19 10.54
C LYS A 23 3.51 -6.55 9.93
N ARG A 24 2.51 -7.27 9.43
CA ARG A 24 2.70 -8.59 8.83
C ARG A 24 3.33 -8.49 7.43
N LEU A 25 2.91 -7.50 6.65
CA LEU A 25 3.45 -7.24 5.31
C LEU A 25 4.81 -6.54 5.36
N PHE A 26 4.99 -5.60 6.29
CA PHE A 26 6.22 -4.83 6.44
C PHE A 26 6.74 -4.95 7.87
N PRO A 27 7.89 -5.61 8.09
CA PRO A 27 8.46 -5.79 9.43
C PRO A 27 8.93 -4.47 10.07
N GLY A 28 9.11 -3.42 9.27
CA GLY A 28 9.45 -2.09 9.76
C GLY A 28 8.94 -0.96 8.86
N LEU A 29 8.77 0.21 9.48
CA LEU A 29 8.40 1.46 8.80
C LEU A 29 9.40 1.85 7.70
N GLU A 30 10.66 1.43 7.84
CA GLU A 30 11.70 1.68 6.85
C GLU A 30 11.49 0.84 5.59
N SER A 31 11.13 -0.44 5.75
CA SER A 31 10.77 -1.32 4.64
C SER A 31 9.54 -0.80 3.90
N LEU A 32 8.53 -0.32 4.63
CA LEU A 32 7.34 0.30 4.04
C LEU A 32 7.70 1.58 3.28
N ARG A 33 8.51 2.47 3.87
CA ARG A 33 8.96 3.70 3.19
C ARG A 33 9.79 3.40 1.94
N TRP A 34 10.67 2.42 2.01
CA TRP A 34 11.45 1.97 0.86
C TRP A 34 10.56 1.42 -0.24
N PHE A 35 9.60 0.56 0.09
CA PHE A 35 8.65 -0.01 -0.88
C PHE A 35 7.81 1.06 -1.57
N ILE A 36 7.26 2.00 -0.79
CA ILE A 36 6.48 3.13 -1.34
C ILE A 36 7.37 4.02 -2.21
N ARG A 37 8.64 4.23 -1.84
CA ARG A 37 9.57 5.03 -2.65
C ARG A 37 9.90 4.35 -3.98
N GLU A 38 10.15 3.04 -3.97
CA GLU A 38 10.49 2.27 -5.17
C GLU A 38 9.29 2.14 -6.12
N ASN A 39 8.09 1.91 -5.58
CA ASN A 39 6.88 1.65 -6.35
C ASN A 39 5.94 2.85 -6.43
N ARG A 40 6.42 4.05 -6.11
CA ARG A 40 5.59 5.26 -5.94
C ARG A 40 4.67 5.53 -7.11
N ASP A 41 5.22 5.50 -8.32
CA ASP A 41 4.48 5.83 -9.54
C ASP A 41 3.36 4.81 -9.79
N SER A 42 3.69 3.52 -9.66
CA SER A 42 2.72 2.43 -9.80
C SER A 42 1.62 2.49 -8.73
N LEU A 43 1.96 2.88 -7.50
CA LEU A 43 0.98 3.04 -6.41
C LEU A 43 0.04 4.22 -6.64
N ILE A 44 0.54 5.32 -7.22
CA ILE A 44 -0.30 6.46 -7.59
C ILE A 44 -1.23 6.08 -8.75
N GLN A 45 -0.71 5.43 -9.78
CA GLN A 45 -1.52 4.97 -10.92
C GLN A 45 -2.60 3.96 -10.52
N ALA A 46 -2.30 3.10 -9.55
CA ALA A 46 -3.26 2.13 -8.99
C ALA A 46 -4.30 2.75 -8.05
N GLY A 47 -4.24 4.07 -7.76
CA GLY A 47 -5.11 4.72 -6.78
C GLY A 47 -4.78 4.37 -5.32
N ALA A 48 -3.75 3.54 -5.08
CA ALA A 48 -3.32 3.10 -3.76
C ALA A 48 -2.63 4.20 -2.94
N LEU A 49 -2.11 5.25 -3.58
CA LEU A 49 -1.43 6.36 -2.94
C LEU A 49 -1.99 7.71 -3.42
N LEU A 50 -2.61 8.46 -2.51
CA LEU A 50 -3.18 9.78 -2.78
C LEU A 50 -2.43 10.88 -2.02
N LYS A 51 -2.30 12.05 -2.67
CA LYS A 51 -1.76 13.25 -2.02
C LYS A 51 -2.90 14.19 -1.64
N ILE A 52 -3.22 14.27 -0.35
CA ILE A 52 -4.28 15.13 0.18
C ILE A 52 -3.64 16.18 1.08
N ARG A 53 -3.91 17.47 0.83
CA ARG A 53 -3.37 18.60 1.63
C ARG A 53 -1.84 18.54 1.83
N GLY A 54 -1.10 18.05 0.83
CA GLY A 54 0.35 17.94 0.91
C GLY A 54 0.87 16.69 1.63
N GLN A 55 -0.01 15.89 2.24
CA GLN A 55 0.33 14.63 2.91
C GLN A 55 -0.01 13.43 2.01
N TRP A 56 0.81 12.38 2.11
CA TRP A 56 0.57 11.12 1.40
C TRP A 56 -0.29 10.20 2.26
N HIS A 57 -1.35 9.69 1.64
CA HIS A 57 -2.28 8.77 2.25
C HIS A 57 -2.36 7.48 1.44
N LEU A 58 -2.52 6.38 2.14
CA LEU A 58 -2.77 5.06 1.55
C LEU A 58 -4.26 4.84 1.46
N VAL A 59 -4.71 4.26 0.35
CA VAL A 59 -6.12 3.92 0.14
C VAL A 59 -6.28 2.42 0.19
N ARG A 60 -7.18 1.94 1.05
CA ARG A 60 -7.59 0.54 1.14
C ARG A 60 -8.91 0.35 0.38
N PRO A 61 -9.14 -0.81 -0.27
CA PRO A 61 -8.24 -1.96 -0.43
C PRO A 61 -7.16 -1.83 -1.52
N GLU A 62 -7.12 -0.75 -2.30
CA GLU A 62 -6.25 -0.58 -3.47
C GLU A 62 -4.75 -0.79 -3.17
N PHE A 63 -4.29 -0.37 -1.99
CA PHE A 63 -2.90 -0.57 -1.58
C PHE A 63 -2.52 -2.03 -1.41
N ASP A 64 -3.38 -2.87 -0.85
CA ASP A 64 -3.11 -4.31 -0.72
C ASP A 64 -3.02 -4.98 -2.07
N ASP A 65 -3.96 -4.65 -2.95
CA ASP A 65 -3.99 -5.22 -4.29
C ASP A 65 -2.70 -4.84 -5.04
N ALA A 66 -2.29 -3.57 -4.95
CA ALA A 66 -1.04 -3.10 -5.52
C ALA A 66 0.19 -3.81 -4.92
N VAL A 67 0.24 -3.97 -3.59
CA VAL A 67 1.34 -4.70 -2.91
C VAL A 67 1.41 -6.15 -3.37
N ILE A 68 0.27 -6.86 -3.38
CA ILE A 68 0.20 -8.26 -3.82
C ILE A 68 0.61 -8.37 -5.29
N ARG A 69 0.15 -7.45 -6.15
CA ARG A 69 0.51 -7.44 -7.56
C ARG A 69 2.01 -7.25 -7.75
N THR A 70 2.61 -6.24 -7.11
CA THR A 70 4.05 -6.00 -7.17
C THR A 70 4.86 -7.19 -6.64
N LEU A 71 4.44 -7.79 -5.52
CA LEU A 71 5.11 -8.96 -4.96
C LEU A 71 5.00 -10.17 -5.91
N ARG A 72 3.83 -10.38 -6.54
CA ARG A 72 3.63 -11.45 -7.52
C ARG A 72 4.51 -11.24 -8.75
N GLU A 73 4.56 -10.04 -9.30
CA GLU A 73 5.40 -9.70 -10.46
C GLU A 73 6.88 -9.94 -10.15
N LYS A 74 7.35 -9.53 -8.97
CA LYS A 74 8.73 -9.79 -8.53
C LYS A 74 8.99 -11.27 -8.28
N ALA A 75 8.06 -12.00 -7.66
CA ALA A 75 8.21 -13.43 -7.42
C ALA A 75 8.28 -14.22 -8.73
N LEU A 76 7.47 -13.86 -9.73
CA LEU A 76 7.51 -14.45 -11.07
C LEU A 76 8.82 -14.12 -11.81
N THR A 77 9.42 -12.95 -11.55
CA THR A 77 10.71 -12.56 -12.11
C THR A 77 11.90 -13.30 -11.46
N TYR A 78 11.76 -13.71 -10.20
CA TYR A 78 12.82 -14.35 -9.41
C TYR A 78 12.72 -15.87 -9.32
N LEU A 79 11.69 -16.51 -9.90
CA LEU A 79 11.65 -17.96 -10.03
C LEU A 79 12.65 -18.41 -11.11
N PRO A 80 13.77 -19.07 -10.76
CA PRO A 80 14.61 -19.69 -11.77
C PRO A 80 13.83 -20.85 -12.40
N HIS A 81 13.74 -20.83 -13.73
CA HIS A 81 13.30 -21.99 -14.52
C HIS A 81 14.27 -23.16 -14.36
#